data_AF-A0A0G3M044-F1
#
_entry.id   AF-A0A0G3M044-F1
#
_cell.length_a   1.000
_cell.length_b   1.000
_cell.length_c   1.000
_cell.angle_alpha   90.00
_cell.angle_beta   90.00
_cell.angle_gamma   90.00
#
_symmetry.space_group_name_H-M   'P 1'
#
loop_
_entity.id
_entity.type
_entity.pdbx_description
1 polymer ?
#
loop_
_entity_poly.entity_id
_entity_poly.type
_entity_poly.pdbx_seq_one_letter_code
_entity_poly.pdbx_strand_id
1 'polypeptide(L)'
;MKKSILFIALLAGLKCTVVSAQAGNVGINTSAPGSTLDVNGSFAATYNVVSLPNYAVSPSDFFISYNGTSDGVFTLPASVTGTGSFKGRVYTIKNNTPFNITVTPAGSEKINGSTNITIAANQSLQLINTGLTGSATTWEGTITNNSITASNGLTISGADVRLGGLLSQGTTITNNGNALNINGTAFGTTFSSSGAVGIGTSSPVGRFHLASPDFGAYNGLRIEDTSGANAAIFTITPGYLHSTPCGTCVTLDFSGEGYIGFTDHIVPSLDGIFSSGVPTNRWSAIYAVNGVIQTSDLRLKKDIQNTQYGLEAVMKMRPVEYNWRDGKGKHMVGFIAQEMEKIIPEAVEKPKGNEENYGMNYNQLIPVLTRAIQEQQNMILRQQDIIDKQNIENKNLMNEIEQIKKKIGL
;
A
#
# COMPACT_ATOMS: atom_id res chain seq x y z
N MET A 1 17.71 36.05 -108.03
CA MET A 1 16.59 35.18 -107.59
C MET A 1 17.20 34.02 -106.81
N LYS A 2 17.14 34.03 -105.48
CA LYS A 2 16.08 33.46 -104.62
C LYS A 2 16.05 31.92 -104.61
N LYS A 3 16.47 31.37 -103.46
CA LYS A 3 15.81 30.36 -102.62
C LYS A 3 15.61 28.95 -103.22
N SER A 4 16.29 27.96 -102.63
CA SER A 4 15.68 26.75 -102.01
C SER A 4 16.67 25.59 -101.76
N ILE A 5 17.93 25.87 -101.37
CA ILE A 5 18.93 24.83 -101.02
C ILE A 5 18.84 24.41 -99.53
N LEU A 6 17.87 24.93 -98.76
CA LEU A 6 17.87 24.80 -97.30
C LEU A 6 16.93 23.74 -96.71
N PHE A 7 16.56 22.68 -97.45
CA PHE A 7 15.65 21.65 -96.91
C PHE A 7 16.15 20.20 -97.01
N ILE A 8 17.26 19.93 -97.70
CA ILE A 8 17.81 18.56 -97.84
C ILE A 8 18.94 18.28 -96.83
N ALA A 9 19.51 19.30 -96.20
CA ALA A 9 20.56 19.14 -95.18
C ALA A 9 20.01 18.75 -93.78
N LEU A 10 18.69 18.76 -93.56
CA LEU A 10 18.11 18.52 -92.23
C LEU A 10 17.79 17.03 -91.94
N LEU A 11 17.83 16.15 -92.94
CA LEU A 11 17.47 14.73 -92.76
C LEU A 11 18.64 13.73 -92.79
N ALA A 12 19.88 14.18 -93.06
CA ALA A 12 21.06 13.30 -93.12
C ALA A 12 21.86 13.24 -91.80
N GLY A 13 21.43 13.97 -90.76
CA GLY A 13 22.16 14.09 -89.49
C GLY A 13 21.65 13.22 -88.35
N LEU A 14 20.52 12.51 -88.52
CA LEU A 14 19.97 11.64 -87.46
C LEU A 14 20.67 10.27 -87.44
N LYS A 15 22.00 10.28 -87.28
CA LYS A 15 22.68 9.13 -86.71
C LYS A 15 22.19 9.01 -85.28
N CYS A 16 21.36 8.00 -85.03
CA CYS A 16 21.11 7.44 -83.70
C CYS A 16 22.46 7.36 -82.99
N THR A 17 22.67 8.28 -82.04
CA THR A 17 23.84 8.27 -81.18
C THR A 17 23.61 7.13 -80.21
N VAL A 18 24.09 5.95 -80.59
CA VAL A 18 24.33 4.87 -79.63
C VAL A 18 25.43 5.39 -78.72
N VAL A 19 25.04 6.02 -77.60
CA VAL A 19 25.96 6.43 -76.54
C VAL A 19 26.42 5.15 -75.84
N SER A 20 27.52 4.58 -76.31
CA SER A 20 28.27 3.57 -75.57
C SER A 20 29.39 4.28 -74.80
N ALA A 21 29.32 4.17 -73.47
CA ALA A 21 30.37 4.38 -72.47
C ALA A 21 31.21 5.68 -72.57
N GLN A 22 30.75 6.74 -71.91
CA GLN A 22 31.67 7.77 -71.41
C GLN A 22 32.14 7.36 -70.01
N ALA A 23 33.44 7.40 -69.76
CA ALA A 23 34.04 7.19 -68.45
C ALA A 23 33.77 8.39 -67.52
N GLY A 24 32.49 8.68 -67.25
CA GLY A 24 32.03 9.83 -66.48
C GLY A 24 30.62 9.64 -65.91
N ASN A 25 30.23 10.58 -65.05
CA ASN A 25 28.91 10.61 -64.42
C ASN A 25 27.82 10.95 -65.45
N VAL A 26 26.70 10.22 -65.40
CA VAL A 26 25.51 10.47 -66.21
C VAL A 26 24.52 11.29 -65.39
N GLY A 27 24.29 12.54 -65.79
CA GLY A 27 23.28 13.42 -65.20
C GLY A 27 21.99 13.43 -66.00
N ILE A 28 20.85 13.22 -65.34
CA ILE A 28 19.51 13.45 -65.88
C ILE A 28 18.95 14.69 -65.19
N ASN A 29 18.69 15.75 -65.99
CA ASN A 29 18.23 17.06 -65.50
C ASN A 29 19.22 17.76 -64.52
N THR A 30 20.51 17.46 -64.65
CA THR A 30 21.61 18.16 -63.94
C THR A 30 22.83 18.21 -64.86
N SER A 31 23.48 19.37 -64.94
CA SER A 31 24.71 19.57 -65.72
C SER A 31 25.99 19.29 -64.92
N ALA A 32 25.88 19.06 -63.61
CA ALA A 32 26.98 18.77 -62.70
C ALA A 32 26.63 17.55 -61.83
N PRO A 33 26.54 16.34 -62.42
CA PRO A 33 26.13 15.14 -61.69
C PRO A 33 27.12 14.75 -60.60
N GLY A 34 26.63 14.59 -59.37
CA GLY A 34 27.45 14.28 -58.18
C GLY A 34 27.73 12.78 -57.99
N SER A 35 27.13 11.90 -58.79
CA SER A 35 27.29 10.44 -58.76
C SER A 35 27.33 9.87 -60.17
N THR A 36 27.80 8.62 -60.33
CA THR A 36 27.88 7.93 -61.63
C THR A 36 26.56 7.94 -62.40
N LEU A 37 25.43 7.90 -61.69
CA LEU A 37 24.10 8.22 -62.20
C LEU A 37 23.45 9.20 -61.22
N ASP A 38 23.11 10.40 -61.69
CA ASP A 38 22.44 11.44 -60.92
C ASP A 38 21.12 11.80 -61.60
N VAL A 39 20.00 11.56 -60.93
CA VAL A 39 18.66 11.83 -61.44
C VAL A 39 18.04 12.94 -60.62
N ASN A 40 18.06 14.17 -61.15
CA ASN A 40 17.42 15.33 -60.52
C ASN A 40 15.93 15.42 -60.94
N GLY A 41 15.16 14.43 -60.51
CA GLY A 41 13.76 14.23 -60.87
C GLY A 41 13.23 12.86 -60.42
N SER A 42 12.04 12.49 -60.87
CA SER A 42 11.44 11.19 -60.53
C SER A 42 12.22 10.02 -61.12
N PHE A 43 12.42 8.97 -60.32
CA PHE A 43 12.97 7.69 -60.77
C PHE A 43 11.85 6.65 -60.86
N ALA A 44 11.58 6.15 -62.07
CA ALA A 44 10.60 5.11 -62.31
C ALA A 44 11.33 3.77 -62.50
N ALA A 45 11.16 2.87 -61.54
CA ALA A 45 11.63 1.49 -61.64
C ALA A 45 10.45 0.51 -61.70
N THR A 46 10.74 -0.74 -62.02
CA THR A 46 9.73 -1.79 -62.14
C THR A 46 8.93 -1.94 -60.85
N TYR A 47 7.59 -1.83 -60.96
CA TYR A 47 6.64 -2.14 -59.90
C TYR A 47 5.85 -3.38 -60.29
N ASN A 48 6.15 -4.51 -59.65
CA ASN A 48 5.55 -5.80 -59.97
C ASN A 48 4.55 -6.23 -58.89
N VAL A 49 3.32 -6.48 -59.30
CA VAL A 49 2.29 -7.06 -58.43
C VAL A 49 2.33 -8.58 -58.57
N VAL A 50 2.48 -9.28 -57.44
CA VAL A 50 2.60 -10.74 -57.38
C VAL A 50 1.47 -11.31 -56.54
N SER A 51 0.72 -12.27 -57.09
CA SER A 51 -0.36 -12.95 -56.37
C SER A 51 -0.14 -14.46 -56.21
N LEU A 52 0.92 -15.01 -56.81
CA LEU A 52 1.30 -16.41 -56.64
C LEU A 52 2.02 -16.60 -55.30
N PRO A 53 1.72 -17.66 -54.53
CA PRO A 53 2.35 -17.88 -53.23
C PRO A 53 3.85 -18.17 -53.37
N ASN A 54 4.30 -18.87 -54.41
CA ASN A 54 5.72 -19.09 -54.67
C ASN A 54 6.20 -18.15 -55.78
N TYR A 55 7.19 -17.29 -55.48
CA TYR A 55 7.72 -16.33 -56.44
C TYR A 55 9.25 -16.35 -56.47
N ALA A 56 9.82 -16.55 -57.66
CA ALA A 56 11.25 -16.39 -57.87
C ALA A 56 11.53 -14.92 -58.23
N VAL A 57 12.28 -14.23 -57.38
CA VAL A 57 12.62 -12.82 -57.58
C VAL A 57 13.54 -12.70 -58.80
N SER A 58 13.08 -11.91 -59.77
CA SER A 58 13.72 -11.73 -61.07
C SER A 58 14.82 -10.67 -61.02
N PRO A 59 15.85 -10.76 -61.88
CA PRO A 59 16.79 -9.67 -62.12
C PRO A 59 16.16 -8.34 -62.58
N SER A 60 14.94 -8.38 -63.13
CA SER A 60 14.19 -7.20 -63.58
C SER A 60 13.33 -6.54 -62.50
N ASP A 61 13.21 -7.17 -61.33
CA ASP A 61 12.42 -6.63 -60.22
C ASP A 61 13.15 -5.46 -59.56
N PHE A 62 12.36 -4.55 -58.99
CA PHE A 62 12.88 -3.49 -58.13
C PHE A 62 11.94 -3.31 -56.94
N PHE A 63 10.65 -3.12 -57.22
CA PHE A 63 9.59 -3.12 -56.22
C PHE A 63 8.63 -4.27 -56.49
N ILE A 64 8.35 -5.07 -55.46
CA ILE A 64 7.44 -6.21 -55.52
C ILE A 64 6.33 -5.99 -54.49
N SER A 65 5.08 -5.98 -54.94
CA SER A 65 3.88 -5.88 -54.10
C SER A 65 3.18 -7.23 -54.06
N TYR A 66 3.23 -7.93 -52.93
CA TYR A 66 2.51 -9.18 -52.76
C TYR A 66 1.05 -8.92 -52.42
N ASN A 67 0.16 -9.46 -53.25
CA ASN A 67 -1.30 -9.39 -53.15
C ASN A 67 -1.91 -10.80 -53.29
N GLY A 68 -1.25 -11.82 -52.74
CA GLY A 68 -1.75 -13.20 -52.76
C GLY A 68 -2.82 -13.48 -51.70
N THR A 69 -3.33 -14.71 -51.70
CA THR A 69 -4.41 -15.17 -50.81
C THR A 69 -3.97 -16.24 -49.80
N SER A 70 -2.66 -16.44 -49.63
CA SER A 70 -2.07 -17.38 -48.68
C SER A 70 -0.65 -16.95 -48.30
N ASP A 71 0.01 -17.66 -47.40
CA ASP A 71 1.42 -17.43 -47.10
C ASP A 71 2.28 -17.56 -48.38
N GLY A 72 3.20 -16.61 -48.57
CA GLY A 72 4.09 -16.55 -49.71
C GLY A 72 5.50 -17.04 -49.40
N VAL A 73 6.21 -17.59 -50.38
CA VAL A 73 7.64 -17.91 -50.34
C VAL A 73 8.32 -17.24 -51.52
N PHE A 74 9.20 -16.28 -51.23
CA PHE A 74 9.91 -15.50 -52.24
C PHE A 74 11.36 -15.96 -52.26
N THR A 75 11.83 -16.48 -53.39
CA THR A 75 13.21 -17.00 -53.53
C THR A 75 14.08 -15.96 -54.22
N LEU A 76 15.14 -15.49 -53.56
CA LEU A 76 16.09 -14.53 -54.12
C LEU A 76 17.02 -15.23 -55.13
N PRO A 77 17.51 -14.51 -56.15
CA PRO A 77 18.46 -15.07 -57.10
C PRO A 77 19.79 -15.40 -56.40
N ALA A 78 20.44 -16.47 -56.84
CA ALA A 78 21.78 -16.84 -56.37
C ALA A 78 22.80 -15.75 -56.72
N SER A 79 23.61 -15.39 -55.75
CA SER A 79 24.68 -14.41 -55.92
C SER A 79 25.80 -15.01 -56.80
N VAL A 80 26.49 -14.16 -57.56
CA VAL A 80 27.60 -14.56 -58.45
C VAL A 80 28.81 -13.66 -58.19
N THR A 81 30.00 -14.24 -58.10
CA THR A 81 31.28 -13.49 -58.05
C THR A 81 31.85 -13.26 -59.44
N GLY A 82 32.42 -12.07 -59.70
CA GLY A 82 33.10 -11.75 -60.95
C GLY A 82 32.17 -11.16 -62.02
N THR A 83 32.45 -11.44 -63.29
CA THR A 83 31.68 -10.92 -64.43
C THR A 83 30.21 -11.36 -64.33
N GLY A 84 29.29 -10.40 -64.26
CA GLY A 84 27.86 -10.67 -64.06
C GLY A 84 27.40 -10.61 -62.60
N SER A 85 28.30 -10.30 -61.65
CA SER A 85 27.91 -10.00 -60.27
C SER A 85 26.95 -8.81 -60.21
N PHE A 86 25.95 -8.92 -59.34
CA PHE A 86 24.96 -7.88 -59.10
C PHE A 86 25.04 -7.32 -57.69
N LYS A 87 26.27 -7.27 -57.14
CA LYS A 87 26.59 -6.56 -55.91
C LYS A 87 25.94 -5.18 -55.89
N GLY A 88 25.25 -4.85 -54.81
CA GLY A 88 24.53 -3.59 -54.65
C GLY A 88 23.13 -3.58 -55.25
N ARG A 89 22.66 -4.65 -55.89
CA ARG A 89 21.27 -4.72 -56.37
C ARG A 89 20.30 -4.66 -55.19
N VAL A 90 19.31 -3.78 -55.31
CA VAL A 90 18.28 -3.56 -54.29
C VAL A 90 16.94 -4.13 -54.75
N TYR A 91 16.24 -4.79 -53.83
CA TYR A 91 14.84 -5.16 -53.97
C TYR A 91 14.03 -4.59 -52.81
N THR A 92 12.80 -4.17 -53.08
CA THR A 92 11.81 -3.86 -52.04
C THR A 92 10.63 -4.79 -52.20
N ILE A 93 10.29 -5.53 -51.14
CA ILE A 93 9.13 -6.41 -51.09
C ILE A 93 8.14 -5.84 -50.09
N LYS A 94 6.95 -5.47 -50.57
CA LYS A 94 5.82 -5.02 -49.75
C LYS A 94 4.83 -6.16 -49.60
N ASN A 95 4.46 -6.47 -48.35
CA ASN A 95 3.35 -7.35 -48.05
C ASN A 95 2.07 -6.52 -47.85
N ASN A 96 1.13 -6.58 -48.79
CA ASN A 96 -0.17 -5.92 -48.68
C ASN A 96 -1.29 -6.90 -48.28
N THR A 97 -0.91 -8.06 -47.75
CA THR A 97 -1.84 -9.13 -47.36
C THR A 97 -1.81 -9.35 -45.85
N PRO A 98 -2.82 -10.03 -45.27
CA PRO A 98 -2.77 -10.50 -43.89
C PRO A 98 -1.88 -11.73 -43.68
N PHE A 99 -1.33 -12.32 -44.74
CA PHE A 99 -0.52 -13.54 -44.71
C PHE A 99 0.97 -13.23 -44.55
N ASN A 100 1.78 -14.22 -44.22
CA ASN A 100 3.24 -14.04 -44.10
C ASN A 100 3.94 -14.27 -45.44
N ILE A 101 4.99 -13.50 -45.73
CA ILE A 101 5.92 -13.82 -46.83
C ILE A 101 7.23 -14.29 -46.22
N THR A 102 7.65 -15.50 -46.53
CA THR A 102 8.98 -16.02 -46.20
C THR A 102 9.92 -15.76 -47.36
N VAL A 103 10.87 -14.85 -47.18
CA VAL A 103 11.91 -14.60 -48.19
C VAL A 103 13.10 -15.50 -47.91
N THR A 104 13.50 -16.27 -48.92
CA THR A 104 14.58 -17.26 -48.84
C THR A 104 15.67 -16.91 -49.85
N PRO A 105 16.95 -16.88 -49.47
CA PRO A 105 18.05 -16.76 -50.40
C PRO A 105 18.29 -18.10 -51.13
N ALA A 106 19.01 -18.09 -52.26
CA ALA A 106 19.21 -19.30 -53.04
C ALA A 106 20.20 -20.28 -52.38
N GLY A 107 19.90 -21.58 -52.40
CA GLY A 107 20.82 -22.61 -51.94
C GLY A 107 21.21 -22.46 -50.47
N SER A 108 22.51 -22.42 -50.18
CA SER A 108 23.04 -22.30 -48.81
C SER A 108 23.24 -20.86 -48.33
N GLU A 109 22.82 -19.87 -49.11
CA GLU A 109 23.03 -18.45 -48.85
C GLU A 109 22.23 -17.93 -47.63
N LYS A 110 22.54 -16.70 -47.19
CA LYS A 110 21.93 -16.11 -45.99
C LYS A 110 21.53 -14.64 -46.17
N ILE A 111 20.46 -14.25 -45.48
CA ILE A 111 19.98 -12.87 -45.31
C ILE A 111 20.28 -12.46 -43.86
N ASN A 112 21.12 -11.44 -43.64
CA ASN A 112 21.59 -11.04 -42.28
C ASN A 112 22.10 -12.22 -41.42
N GLY A 113 22.69 -13.26 -42.02
CA GLY A 113 23.13 -14.47 -41.31
C GLY A 113 22.07 -15.55 -41.08
N SER A 114 20.83 -15.33 -41.52
CA SER A 114 19.70 -16.27 -41.44
C SER A 114 19.38 -16.93 -42.78
N THR A 115 18.80 -18.14 -42.76
CA THR A 115 18.40 -18.86 -43.99
C THR A 115 17.08 -18.37 -44.59
N ASN A 116 16.36 -17.48 -43.89
CA ASN A 116 15.18 -16.80 -44.38
C ASN A 116 14.90 -15.55 -43.53
N ILE A 117 13.97 -14.72 -44.00
CA ILE A 117 13.37 -13.62 -43.25
C ILE A 117 11.87 -13.56 -43.55
N THR A 118 11.06 -13.32 -42.53
CA THR A 118 9.59 -13.24 -42.67
C THR A 118 9.15 -11.78 -42.72
N ILE A 119 8.29 -11.46 -43.69
CA ILE A 119 7.60 -10.17 -43.81
C ILE A 119 6.14 -10.40 -43.37
N ALA A 120 5.79 -9.92 -42.18
CA ALA A 120 4.43 -10.04 -41.68
C ALA A 120 3.47 -9.07 -42.40
N ALA A 121 2.17 -9.20 -42.10
CA ALA A 121 1.13 -8.39 -42.69
C ALA A 121 1.47 -6.88 -42.64
N ASN A 122 1.28 -6.19 -43.77
CA ASN A 122 1.51 -4.75 -43.92
C ASN A 122 2.95 -4.26 -43.72
N GLN A 123 3.95 -5.14 -43.59
CA GLN A 123 5.37 -4.77 -43.51
C GLN A 123 6.01 -4.67 -44.90
N SER A 124 7.16 -3.99 -44.96
CA SER A 124 8.03 -3.95 -46.14
C SER A 124 9.42 -4.43 -45.78
N LEU A 125 10.09 -5.14 -46.69
CA LEU A 125 11.49 -5.52 -46.58
C LEU A 125 12.27 -4.87 -47.73
N GLN A 126 13.33 -4.15 -47.41
CA GLN A 126 14.34 -3.77 -48.38
C GLN A 126 15.53 -4.73 -48.27
N LEU A 127 16.03 -5.20 -49.41
CA LEU A 127 17.15 -6.12 -49.52
C LEU A 127 18.23 -5.50 -50.40
N ILE A 128 19.50 -5.69 -50.03
CA ILE A 128 20.65 -5.36 -50.88
C ILE A 128 21.59 -6.55 -50.99
N ASN A 129 22.05 -6.85 -52.21
CA ASN A 129 23.01 -7.93 -52.44
C ASN A 129 24.43 -7.48 -52.07
N THR A 130 25.17 -8.28 -51.31
CA THR A 130 26.53 -7.94 -50.85
C THR A 130 27.63 -8.29 -51.86
N GLY A 131 27.29 -9.08 -52.89
CA GLY A 131 28.24 -9.64 -53.86
C GLY A 131 29.03 -10.86 -53.36
N LEU A 132 28.76 -11.32 -52.13
CA LEU A 132 29.32 -12.56 -51.58
C LEU A 132 28.53 -13.78 -52.04
N THR A 133 29.11 -14.98 -51.93
CA THR A 133 28.49 -16.26 -52.34
C THR A 133 28.66 -17.35 -51.28
N GLY A 134 27.93 -18.45 -51.40
CA GLY A 134 28.00 -19.59 -50.47
C GLY A 134 27.28 -19.32 -49.15
N SER A 135 27.70 -19.94 -48.03
CA SER A 135 27.03 -19.81 -46.72
C SER A 135 27.25 -18.47 -45.99
N ALA A 136 27.73 -17.45 -46.70
CA ALA A 136 27.90 -16.10 -46.20
C ALA A 136 26.58 -15.31 -46.23
N THR A 137 26.56 -14.14 -45.58
CA THR A 137 25.50 -13.15 -45.75
C THR A 137 25.59 -12.54 -47.14
N THR A 138 24.86 -13.11 -48.10
CA THR A 138 24.81 -12.65 -49.50
C THR A 138 23.78 -11.54 -49.70
N TRP A 139 22.86 -11.39 -48.74
CA TRP A 139 21.84 -10.35 -48.69
C TRP A 139 21.82 -9.67 -47.33
N GLU A 140 21.75 -8.35 -47.34
CA GLU A 140 21.42 -7.56 -46.15
C GLU A 140 19.97 -7.09 -46.27
N GLY A 141 19.20 -7.23 -45.20
CA GLY A 141 17.75 -6.95 -45.19
C GLY A 141 17.33 -6.02 -44.05
N THR A 142 16.49 -5.02 -44.35
CA THR A 142 15.88 -4.13 -43.35
C THR A 142 14.37 -4.18 -43.48
N ILE A 143 13.69 -4.56 -42.40
CA ILE A 143 12.23 -4.52 -42.33
C ILE A 143 11.78 -3.14 -41.83
N THR A 144 10.88 -2.50 -42.57
CA THR A 144 10.18 -1.29 -42.15
C THR A 144 8.80 -1.66 -41.60
N ASN A 145 8.60 -1.43 -40.31
CA ASN A 145 7.36 -1.70 -39.59
C ASN A 145 6.52 -0.41 -39.42
N ASN A 146 5.20 -0.51 -39.57
CA ASN A 146 4.27 0.61 -39.33
C ASN A 146 3.86 0.79 -37.85
N SER A 147 4.43 0.01 -36.92
CA SER A 147 4.19 0.18 -35.48
C SER A 147 5.50 0.50 -34.77
N ILE A 148 5.56 1.67 -34.14
CA ILE A 148 6.69 2.15 -33.34
C ILE A 148 6.22 2.23 -31.89
N THR A 149 6.95 1.58 -30.98
CA THR A 149 6.89 1.89 -29.54
C THR A 149 8.23 2.49 -29.16
N ALA A 150 8.24 3.78 -28.78
CA ALA A 150 9.43 4.51 -28.40
C ALA A 150 9.50 4.75 -26.87
N SER A 151 10.73 4.96 -26.41
CA SER A 151 11.26 4.72 -25.08
C SER A 151 10.92 5.78 -24.02
N ASN A 152 10.00 5.41 -23.13
CA ASN A 152 10.11 5.72 -21.70
C ASN A 152 10.77 4.52 -20.97
N GLY A 153 11.94 4.07 -21.46
CA GLY A 153 12.71 2.99 -20.83
C GLY A 153 12.11 1.59 -20.89
N LEU A 154 11.27 1.30 -21.89
CA LEU A 154 10.71 -0.04 -22.11
C LEU A 154 11.56 -0.75 -23.18
N THR A 155 12.16 -1.87 -22.84
CA THR A 155 12.81 -2.76 -23.82
C THR A 155 11.80 -3.79 -24.30
N ILE A 156 11.74 -3.98 -25.63
CA ILE A 156 10.97 -5.05 -26.26
C ILE A 156 11.68 -6.38 -26.00
N SER A 157 10.94 -7.34 -25.48
CA SER A 157 11.32 -8.76 -25.46
C SER A 157 10.12 -9.56 -25.99
N GLY A 158 10.07 -9.80 -27.30
CA GLY A 158 8.94 -10.48 -27.93
C GLY A 158 7.71 -9.57 -28.07
N ALA A 159 6.55 -10.02 -27.60
CA ALA A 159 5.26 -9.33 -27.78
C ALA A 159 4.80 -8.49 -26.56
N ASP A 160 5.55 -8.50 -25.45
CA ASP A 160 5.19 -7.76 -24.23
C ASP A 160 5.93 -6.42 -24.12
N VAL A 161 5.22 -5.39 -23.64
CA VAL A 161 5.74 -4.07 -23.29
C VAL A 161 5.96 -4.01 -21.77
N ARG A 162 7.22 -3.90 -21.30
CA ARG A 162 7.56 -3.88 -19.86
C ARG A 162 8.03 -2.49 -19.38
N LEU A 163 7.36 -1.94 -18.35
CA LEU A 163 7.71 -0.71 -17.58
C LEU A 163 9.06 -0.85 -16.86
N GLY A 164 10.10 -0.15 -17.34
CA GLY A 164 11.49 -0.39 -16.90
C GLY A 164 12.46 0.79 -16.91
N GLY A 165 12.01 2.06 -16.94
CA GLY A 165 12.90 3.24 -16.84
C GLY A 165 12.23 4.52 -16.30
N LEU A 166 12.99 5.63 -16.22
CA LEU A 166 12.52 6.92 -15.69
C LEU A 166 11.46 7.55 -16.61
N LEU A 167 10.26 7.80 -16.10
CA LEU A 167 9.19 8.51 -16.83
C LEU A 167 9.54 10.01 -16.92
N SER A 168 9.71 10.56 -18.12
CA SER A 168 10.14 11.95 -18.36
C SER A 168 9.00 12.97 -18.50
N GLN A 169 7.74 12.48 -18.51
CA GLN A 169 6.52 13.30 -18.63
C GLN A 169 5.31 12.53 -18.07
N GLY A 170 4.27 13.25 -17.66
CA GLY A 170 3.06 12.68 -17.06
C GLY A 170 2.41 11.64 -17.99
N THR A 171 2.15 10.44 -17.45
CA THR A 171 1.62 9.29 -18.23
C THR A 171 0.33 8.77 -17.59
N THR A 172 -0.76 8.75 -18.35
CA THR A 172 -2.05 8.16 -17.92
C THR A 172 -2.13 6.71 -18.35
N ILE A 173 -2.46 5.79 -17.42
CA ILE A 173 -2.74 4.37 -17.71
C ILE A 173 -4.26 4.14 -17.63
N THR A 174 -4.93 4.07 -18.78
CA THR A 174 -6.36 3.75 -18.87
C THR A 174 -6.58 2.23 -18.77
N ASN A 175 -7.32 1.77 -17.77
CA ASN A 175 -7.51 0.35 -17.44
C ASN A 175 -8.90 -0.22 -17.80
N ASN A 176 -9.82 0.60 -18.33
CA ASN A 176 -11.16 0.19 -18.81
C ASN A 176 -11.94 -0.73 -17.83
N GLY A 177 -11.84 -0.45 -16.53
CA GLY A 177 -12.54 -1.22 -15.49
C GLY A 177 -11.81 -2.48 -15.00
N ASN A 178 -10.58 -2.75 -15.47
CA ASN A 178 -9.74 -3.85 -15.00
C ASN A 178 -8.75 -3.42 -13.90
N ALA A 179 -8.27 -4.38 -13.11
CA ALA A 179 -7.29 -4.12 -12.05
C ALA A 179 -5.93 -3.67 -12.63
N LEU A 180 -5.36 -2.60 -12.05
CA LEU A 180 -4.03 -2.09 -12.38
C LEU A 180 -3.06 -2.40 -11.22
N ASN A 181 -2.13 -3.34 -11.43
CA ASN A 181 -1.10 -3.71 -10.45
C ASN A 181 0.20 -2.94 -10.70
N ILE A 182 0.73 -2.26 -9.67
CA ILE A 182 1.94 -1.43 -9.74
C ILE A 182 3.01 -2.01 -8.80
N ASN A 183 4.13 -2.49 -9.34
CA ASN A 183 5.31 -2.92 -8.56
C ASN A 183 6.46 -1.89 -8.75
N GLY A 184 6.88 -1.17 -7.70
CA GLY A 184 7.99 -0.18 -7.78
C GLY A 184 8.53 0.34 -6.42
N THR A 185 9.74 0.93 -6.40
CA THR A 185 10.63 1.03 -5.21
C THR A 185 10.97 2.45 -4.66
N ALA A 186 10.25 3.54 -4.98
CA ALA A 186 10.50 4.87 -4.36
C ALA A 186 9.19 5.51 -3.85
N PHE A 187 9.06 5.68 -2.51
CA PHE A 187 7.94 6.28 -1.73
C PHE A 187 6.49 6.14 -2.25
N GLY A 188 6.24 5.24 -3.19
CA GLY A 188 4.94 4.70 -3.54
C GLY A 188 4.65 3.47 -2.69
N THR A 189 3.46 2.91 -2.91
CA THR A 189 3.07 1.59 -2.41
C THR A 189 4.19 0.59 -2.72
N THR A 190 5.01 0.32 -1.72
CA THR A 190 6.18 -0.53 -1.83
C THR A 190 5.73 -1.91 -1.40
N PHE A 191 5.62 -2.83 -2.34
CA PHE A 191 5.61 -4.25 -2.01
C PHE A 191 7.05 -4.64 -1.71
N SER A 192 7.41 -4.74 -0.43
CA SER A 192 8.76 -5.20 -0.05
C SER A 192 8.98 -6.63 -0.53
N SER A 193 10.24 -7.05 -0.66
CA SER A 193 10.58 -8.46 -0.95
C SER A 193 10.10 -9.44 0.12
N SER A 194 9.74 -8.95 1.31
CA SER A 194 9.13 -9.73 2.40
C SER A 194 7.60 -9.81 2.34
N GLY A 195 6.96 -9.25 1.30
CA GLY A 195 5.50 -9.27 1.12
C GLY A 195 4.75 -8.25 1.99
N ALA A 196 5.47 -7.28 2.56
CA ALA A 196 4.85 -6.17 3.27
C ALA A 196 4.51 -5.03 2.31
N VAL A 197 3.42 -4.31 2.60
CA VAL A 197 2.97 -3.14 1.82
C VAL A 197 3.30 -1.88 2.61
N GLY A 198 4.28 -1.12 2.15
CA GLY A 198 4.64 0.20 2.67
C GLY A 198 3.94 1.31 1.89
N ILE A 199 3.25 2.23 2.54
CA ILE A 199 2.73 3.46 1.92
C ILE A 199 3.45 4.63 2.59
N GLY A 200 4.19 5.43 1.81
CA GLY A 200 5.03 6.52 2.33
C GLY A 200 6.29 6.08 3.09
N THR A 201 6.69 4.80 2.96
CA THR A 201 7.98 4.27 3.41
C THR A 201 8.48 3.16 2.48
N SER A 202 9.78 3.16 2.17
CA SER A 202 10.46 2.09 1.43
C SER A 202 10.93 0.94 2.34
N SER A 203 10.77 1.07 3.66
CA SER A 203 11.17 0.08 4.67
C SER A 203 10.00 -0.21 5.63
N PRO A 204 8.99 -0.99 5.20
CA PRO A 204 7.88 -1.37 6.06
C PRO A 204 8.35 -2.22 7.25
N VAL A 205 7.95 -1.88 8.48
CA VAL A 205 8.32 -2.64 9.70
C VAL A 205 7.27 -3.70 10.09
N GLY A 206 6.13 -3.72 9.40
CA GLY A 206 5.07 -4.72 9.53
C GLY A 206 4.45 -5.02 8.15
N ARG A 207 3.58 -6.03 8.05
CA ARG A 207 2.98 -6.47 6.76
C ARG A 207 2.18 -5.38 6.04
N PHE A 208 1.71 -4.37 6.76
CA PHE A 208 1.16 -3.14 6.21
C PHE A 208 1.72 -1.97 7.04
N HIS A 209 2.50 -1.08 6.43
CA HIS A 209 3.13 0.06 7.11
C HIS A 209 2.78 1.36 6.36
N LEU A 210 1.94 2.19 6.96
CA LEU A 210 1.69 3.56 6.50
C LEU A 210 2.60 4.51 7.29
N ALA A 211 3.47 5.25 6.60
CA ALA A 211 4.37 6.23 7.19
C ALA A 211 4.21 7.57 6.47
N SER A 212 4.12 8.66 7.23
CA SER A 212 4.10 10.02 6.71
C SER A 212 4.93 10.93 7.63
N PRO A 213 5.73 11.87 7.08
CA PRO A 213 6.41 12.87 7.90
C PRO A 213 5.42 13.79 8.64
N ASP A 214 4.22 13.98 8.07
CA ASP A 214 3.11 14.72 8.68
C ASP A 214 1.80 13.98 8.44
N PHE A 215 1.20 13.44 9.51
CA PHE A 215 -0.18 12.97 9.43
C PHE A 215 -1.12 14.13 9.79
N GLY A 216 -1.45 14.96 8.80
CA GLY A 216 -2.53 15.95 8.93
C GLY A 216 -3.88 15.29 9.25
N ALA A 217 -4.87 16.09 9.69
CA ALA A 217 -6.23 15.60 9.91
C ALA A 217 -6.69 14.81 8.66
N TYR A 218 -7.14 13.56 8.87
CA TYR A 218 -7.62 12.63 7.83
C TYR A 218 -6.56 11.88 6.98
N ASN A 219 -5.26 11.99 7.26
CA ASN A 219 -4.21 11.32 6.46
C ASN A 219 -3.73 9.95 7.00
N GLY A 220 -4.34 9.41 8.06
CA GLY A 220 -4.01 8.08 8.58
C GLY A 220 -4.81 6.94 7.92
N LEU A 221 -4.85 5.76 8.55
CA LEU A 221 -5.67 4.65 8.06
C LEU A 221 -7.15 4.96 8.29
N ARG A 222 -7.89 5.21 7.20
CA ARG A 222 -9.36 5.36 7.18
C ARG A 222 -9.98 4.14 6.52
N ILE A 223 -10.82 3.43 7.27
CA ILE A 223 -11.72 2.41 6.73
C ILE A 223 -13.14 2.89 6.99
N GLU A 224 -13.92 3.04 5.93
CA GLU A 224 -15.26 3.63 5.95
C GLU A 224 -16.22 2.77 5.14
N ASP A 225 -17.39 2.49 5.71
CA ASP A 225 -18.55 1.96 4.99
C ASP A 225 -19.44 3.12 4.52
N THR A 226 -19.50 3.35 3.21
CA THR A 226 -20.29 4.44 2.61
C THR A 226 -21.72 4.03 2.26
N SER A 227 -22.17 2.83 2.62
CA SER A 227 -23.48 2.27 2.19
C SER A 227 -24.70 2.85 2.91
N GLY A 228 -24.51 3.82 3.82
CA GLY A 228 -25.59 4.62 4.42
C GLY A 228 -26.47 3.88 5.45
N ALA A 229 -26.33 2.56 5.60
CA ALA A 229 -27.13 1.77 6.55
C ALA A 229 -26.44 1.54 7.91
N ASN A 230 -25.09 1.56 7.96
CA ASN A 230 -24.30 1.45 9.20
C ASN A 230 -22.97 2.21 9.03
N ALA A 231 -22.89 3.46 9.48
CA ALA A 231 -21.67 4.24 9.41
C ALA A 231 -20.68 3.81 10.52
N ALA A 232 -19.87 2.78 10.25
CA ALA A 232 -18.73 2.46 11.10
C ALA A 232 -17.47 3.16 10.54
N ILE A 233 -16.87 4.03 11.34
CA ILE A 233 -15.62 4.72 11.02
C ILE A 233 -14.52 4.09 11.88
N PHE A 234 -13.49 3.49 11.27
CA PHE A 234 -12.23 3.17 11.95
C PHE A 234 -11.15 4.14 11.47
N THR A 235 -10.67 5.01 12.35
CA THR A 235 -9.62 6.01 12.07
C THR A 235 -8.44 5.81 13.03
N ILE A 236 -7.21 5.70 12.51
CA ILE A 236 -5.96 5.78 13.32
C ILE A 236 -5.08 6.93 12.82
N THR A 237 -4.74 7.89 13.68
CA THR A 237 -3.73 8.97 13.46
C THR A 237 -3.42 9.71 14.79
N PRO A 238 -2.19 10.19 15.16
CA PRO A 238 -0.83 10.05 14.60
C PRO A 238 0.21 9.33 15.53
N GLY A 239 1.38 8.95 14.95
CA GLY A 239 2.70 8.95 15.62
C GLY A 239 3.20 7.67 16.31
N TYR A 240 4.27 7.05 15.76
CA TYR A 240 5.09 5.91 16.24
C TYR A 240 4.37 4.70 16.86
N LEU A 241 4.21 3.61 16.08
CA LEU A 241 3.91 2.27 16.59
C LEU A 241 5.15 1.72 17.32
N HIS A 242 5.08 1.56 18.64
CA HIS A 242 6.07 0.79 19.39
C HIS A 242 5.43 -0.50 19.92
N SER A 243 6.15 -1.62 19.76
CA SER A 243 5.68 -2.92 20.24
C SER A 243 6.00 -3.11 21.72
N THR A 244 5.00 -3.14 22.58
CA THR A 244 5.07 -3.93 23.84
C THR A 244 4.54 -5.33 23.56
N PRO A 245 5.34 -6.39 23.66
CA PRO A 245 4.86 -7.76 23.49
C PRO A 245 3.79 -8.08 24.53
N CYS A 246 2.57 -8.39 24.08
CA CYS A 246 1.57 -9.09 24.88
C CYS A 246 1.13 -10.34 24.10
N GLY A 247 1.13 -11.50 24.74
CA GLY A 247 1.00 -12.78 24.04
C GLY A 247 -0.32 -12.98 23.27
N THR A 248 -1.42 -12.36 23.71
CA THR A 248 -2.76 -12.57 23.14
C THR A 248 -3.61 -11.30 23.07
N CYS A 249 -3.02 -10.12 23.20
CA CYS A 249 -3.80 -8.88 23.22
C CYS A 249 -3.66 -8.09 21.92
N VAL A 250 -4.74 -7.39 21.52
CA VAL A 250 -4.68 -6.38 20.48
C VAL A 250 -4.41 -5.06 21.19
N THR A 251 -3.18 -4.55 21.11
CA THR A 251 -2.84 -3.21 21.61
C THR A 251 -3.12 -2.17 20.53
N LEU A 252 -3.92 -1.16 20.88
CA LEU A 252 -3.93 0.10 20.15
C LEU A 252 -2.94 1.03 20.86
N ASP A 253 -1.72 1.09 20.34
CA ASP A 253 -0.67 1.98 20.86
C ASP A 253 -0.83 3.37 20.22
N PHE A 254 -1.03 4.38 21.06
CA PHE A 254 -1.12 5.77 20.67
C PHE A 254 -0.02 6.53 21.42
N SER A 255 1.02 6.97 20.72
CA SER A 255 2.09 7.73 21.36
C SER A 255 1.78 9.23 21.37
N GLY A 256 2.13 9.93 22.46
CA GLY A 256 1.91 11.37 22.64
C GLY A 256 0.75 11.75 23.57
N GLU A 257 0.49 13.06 23.71
CA GLU A 257 -0.49 13.65 24.63
C GLU A 257 -1.92 13.74 24.03
N GLY A 258 -2.34 12.72 23.28
CA GLY A 258 -3.63 12.69 22.59
C GLY A 258 -4.79 12.13 23.42
N TYR A 259 -6.02 12.31 22.95
CA TYR A 259 -7.22 11.72 23.54
C TYR A 259 -7.82 10.65 22.61
N ILE A 260 -8.32 9.56 23.19
CA ILE A 260 -9.23 8.64 22.50
C ILE A 260 -10.66 9.09 22.82
N GLY A 261 -11.37 9.58 21.81
CA GLY A 261 -12.77 9.99 21.94
C GLY A 261 -13.73 8.87 21.55
N PHE A 262 -14.80 8.70 22.34
CA PHE A 262 -15.90 7.78 22.04
C PHE A 262 -17.20 8.58 22.00
N THR A 263 -18.01 8.36 20.96
CA THR A 263 -19.34 8.97 20.82
C THR A 263 -20.47 8.05 21.28
N ASP A 264 -20.14 6.83 21.71
CA ASP A 264 -21.07 5.81 22.18
C ASP A 264 -20.45 5.06 23.39
N HIS A 265 -21.18 4.09 23.93
CA HIS A 265 -20.81 3.30 25.09
C HIS A 265 -19.56 2.44 24.84
N ILE A 266 -18.70 2.37 25.86
CA ILE A 266 -17.59 1.41 25.92
C ILE A 266 -18.07 0.24 26.79
N VAL A 267 -18.25 -0.93 26.19
CA VAL A 267 -18.73 -2.13 26.88
C VAL A 267 -17.75 -3.30 26.68
N PRO A 268 -17.57 -4.17 27.69
CA PRO A 268 -16.79 -5.40 27.50
C PRO A 268 -17.55 -6.37 26.59
N SER A 269 -16.81 -7.25 25.90
CA SER A 269 -17.40 -8.27 25.02
C SER A 269 -18.02 -9.45 25.78
N LEU A 270 -17.66 -9.63 27.05
CA LEU A 270 -18.19 -10.66 27.94
C LEU A 270 -18.50 -10.05 29.32
N ASP A 271 -19.65 -10.43 29.88
CA ASP A 271 -20.10 -9.96 31.18
C ASP A 271 -19.25 -10.54 32.33
N GLY A 272 -18.80 -9.69 33.25
CA GLY A 272 -18.08 -10.08 34.47
C GLY A 272 -16.66 -10.65 34.30
N ILE A 273 -16.08 -10.64 33.09
CA ILE A 273 -14.76 -11.27 32.83
C ILE A 273 -13.60 -10.27 32.80
N PHE A 274 -13.78 -9.11 32.17
CA PHE A 274 -12.68 -8.17 31.90
C PHE A 274 -12.65 -6.99 32.86
N SER A 275 -11.45 -6.59 33.29
CA SER A 275 -11.21 -5.42 34.14
C SER A 275 -10.71 -4.23 33.33
N SER A 276 -11.02 -3.01 33.80
CA SER A 276 -10.41 -1.79 33.26
C SER A 276 -9.08 -1.50 33.95
N GLY A 277 -7.97 -1.80 33.25
CA GLY A 277 -6.61 -1.73 33.81
C GLY A 277 -6.19 -3.01 34.53
N VAL A 278 -4.91 -3.07 34.91
CA VAL A 278 -4.30 -4.20 35.64
C VAL A 278 -3.32 -3.67 36.71
N PRO A 279 -2.87 -4.48 37.69
CA PRO A 279 -2.03 -4.00 38.79
C PRO A 279 -0.76 -3.23 38.36
N THR A 280 -0.18 -3.61 37.22
CA THR A 280 1.03 -2.97 36.64
C THR A 280 0.70 -1.79 35.71
N ASN A 281 -0.54 -1.65 35.24
CA ASN A 281 -0.99 -0.63 34.29
C ASN A 281 -2.32 -0.04 34.75
N ARG A 282 -2.21 0.95 35.64
CA ARG A 282 -3.33 1.57 36.35
C ARG A 282 -3.70 2.91 35.71
N TRP A 283 -4.99 3.19 35.62
CA TRP A 283 -5.47 4.53 35.30
C TRP A 283 -5.08 5.51 36.42
N SER A 284 -4.64 6.71 36.05
CA SER A 284 -4.30 7.75 37.02
C SER A 284 -5.56 8.35 37.69
N ALA A 285 -6.65 8.49 36.93
CA ALA A 285 -7.93 8.99 37.40
C ALA A 285 -9.07 8.57 36.46
N ILE A 286 -10.30 8.52 36.98
CA ILE A 286 -11.54 8.38 36.22
C ILE A 286 -12.41 9.59 36.52
N TYR A 287 -12.75 10.37 35.50
CA TYR A 287 -13.65 11.52 35.60
C TYR A 287 -15.02 11.10 35.08
N ALA A 288 -16.03 11.06 35.96
CA ALA A 288 -17.39 10.68 35.63
C ALA A 288 -18.38 11.64 36.28
N VAL A 289 -19.53 11.87 35.64
CA VAL A 289 -20.61 12.69 36.20
C VAL A 289 -21.28 11.99 37.39
N ASN A 290 -21.46 10.67 37.31
CA ASN A 290 -22.05 9.83 38.34
C ASN A 290 -21.04 8.81 38.89
N GLY A 291 -21.32 8.26 40.07
CA GLY A 291 -20.50 7.19 40.67
C GLY A 291 -20.61 5.86 39.91
N VAL A 292 -19.62 4.98 40.12
CA VAL A 292 -19.59 3.64 39.52
C VAL A 292 -20.67 2.75 40.13
N ILE A 293 -21.47 2.10 39.29
CA ILE A 293 -22.51 1.16 39.72
C ILE A 293 -21.86 -0.20 39.98
N GLN A 294 -22.08 -0.76 41.18
CA GLN A 294 -21.72 -2.13 41.52
C GLN A 294 -22.99 -2.97 41.70
N THR A 295 -23.19 -3.98 40.85
CA THR A 295 -24.37 -4.85 40.89
C THR A 295 -24.46 -5.58 42.23
N SER A 296 -25.59 -5.42 42.92
CA SER A 296 -25.81 -5.97 44.27
C SER A 296 -27.23 -6.56 44.43
N ASP A 297 -27.70 -7.29 43.43
CA ASP A 297 -29.01 -7.95 43.44
C ASP A 297 -29.01 -9.18 44.37
N LEU A 298 -30.08 -9.35 45.17
CA LEU A 298 -30.27 -10.50 46.07
C LEU A 298 -30.17 -11.84 45.31
N ARG A 299 -30.67 -11.90 44.08
CA ARG A 299 -30.69 -13.12 43.24
C ARG A 299 -29.31 -13.57 42.81
N LEU A 300 -28.31 -12.68 42.89
CA LEU A 300 -26.92 -12.95 42.54
C LEU A 300 -26.06 -13.27 43.77
N LYS A 301 -26.65 -13.31 44.97
CA LYS A 301 -25.95 -13.56 46.23
C LYS A 301 -26.49 -14.81 46.92
N LYS A 302 -25.63 -15.50 47.66
CA LYS A 302 -25.95 -16.65 48.52
C LYS A 302 -25.22 -16.52 49.85
N ASP A 303 -25.61 -17.33 50.83
CA ASP A 303 -24.94 -17.43 52.14
C ASP A 303 -24.84 -16.06 52.86
N ILE A 304 -25.93 -15.29 52.82
CA ILE A 304 -25.98 -13.93 53.36
C ILE A 304 -26.10 -13.98 54.88
N GLN A 305 -25.09 -13.43 55.56
CA GLN A 305 -25.04 -13.29 57.02
C GLN A 305 -24.64 -11.87 57.41
N ASN A 306 -24.91 -11.49 58.66
CA ASN A 306 -24.42 -10.23 59.21
C ASN A 306 -22.89 -10.23 59.24
N THR A 307 -22.28 -9.06 58.99
CA THR A 307 -20.83 -8.90 59.08
C THR A 307 -20.35 -9.13 60.52
N GLN A 308 -19.19 -9.80 60.65
CA GLN A 308 -18.48 -9.93 61.93
C GLN A 308 -17.72 -8.65 62.32
N TYR A 309 -17.54 -7.74 61.36
CA TYR A 309 -16.85 -6.48 61.57
C TYR A 309 -17.81 -5.40 62.06
N GLY A 310 -17.31 -4.51 62.92
CA GLY A 310 -18.08 -3.42 63.51
C GLY A 310 -17.14 -2.41 64.16
N LEU A 311 -17.57 -1.83 65.28
CA LEU A 311 -16.83 -0.76 65.95
C LEU A 311 -15.43 -1.21 66.37
N GLU A 312 -15.29 -2.43 66.89
CA GLU A 312 -13.98 -2.96 67.31
C GLU A 312 -12.97 -2.99 66.16
N ALA A 313 -13.39 -3.37 64.96
CA ALA A 313 -12.53 -3.40 63.78
C ALA A 313 -12.13 -1.97 63.36
N VAL A 314 -13.09 -1.04 63.35
CA VAL A 314 -12.85 0.38 63.03
C VAL A 314 -11.84 1.01 64.00
N MET A 315 -11.92 0.70 65.29
CA MET A 315 -11.00 1.21 66.30
C MET A 315 -9.55 0.72 66.13
N LYS A 316 -9.33 -0.37 65.38
CA LYS A 316 -7.99 -0.87 65.02
C LYS A 316 -7.46 -0.25 63.74
N MET A 317 -8.32 0.37 62.91
CA MET A 317 -7.89 1.00 61.66
C MET A 317 -7.08 2.27 61.96
N ARG A 318 -6.02 2.46 61.19
CA ARG A 318 -5.16 3.65 61.30
C ARG A 318 -5.25 4.49 60.01
N PRO A 319 -6.11 5.52 59.96
CA PRO A 319 -6.09 6.49 58.87
C PRO A 319 -4.71 7.16 58.81
N VAL A 320 -4.19 7.35 57.61
CA VAL A 320 -2.90 7.99 57.36
C VAL A 320 -3.01 9.02 56.25
N GLU A 321 -2.14 10.01 56.31
CA GLU A 321 -1.88 10.91 55.19
C GLU A 321 -0.53 10.56 54.56
N TYR A 322 -0.42 10.62 53.24
CA TYR A 322 0.80 10.22 52.54
C TYR A 322 1.01 11.00 51.23
N ASN A 323 2.27 11.00 50.81
CA ASN A 323 2.69 11.40 49.47
C ASN A 323 3.27 10.19 48.74
N TRP A 324 3.09 10.12 47.43
CA TRP A 324 3.72 9.08 46.61
C TRP A 324 5.23 9.28 46.55
N ARG A 325 5.98 8.17 46.66
CA ARG A 325 7.46 8.21 46.69
C ARG A 325 8.08 8.72 45.40
N ASP A 326 7.45 8.48 44.26
CA ASP A 326 7.87 8.96 42.95
C ASP A 326 7.41 10.40 42.67
N GLY A 327 6.74 11.04 43.63
CA GLY A 327 6.18 12.39 43.49
C GLY A 327 5.00 12.48 42.53
N LYS A 328 4.50 11.36 41.99
CA LYS A 328 3.38 11.37 41.05
C LYS A 328 2.07 11.40 41.82
N GLY A 329 1.27 12.43 41.60
CA GLY A 329 -0.05 12.59 42.22
C GLY A 329 -0.09 13.65 43.32
N LYS A 330 -1.24 13.75 43.97
CA LYS A 330 -1.49 14.74 45.04
C LYS A 330 -1.25 14.10 46.40
N HIS A 331 -1.21 14.94 47.43
CA HIS A 331 -1.27 14.51 48.82
C HIS A 331 -2.61 13.80 49.09
N MET A 332 -2.57 12.62 49.71
CA MET A 332 -3.75 11.76 49.88
C MET A 332 -3.95 11.36 51.34
N VAL A 333 -5.21 11.15 51.72
CA VAL A 333 -5.62 10.47 52.96
C VAL A 333 -6.10 9.07 52.61
N GLY A 334 -5.74 8.07 53.40
CA GLY A 334 -6.15 6.69 53.17
C GLY A 334 -5.67 5.72 54.24
N PHE A 335 -5.47 4.47 53.85
CA PHE A 335 -4.96 3.40 54.71
C PHE A 335 -3.75 2.69 54.10
N ILE A 336 -2.93 2.08 54.95
CA ILE A 336 -1.88 1.15 54.53
C ILE A 336 -2.50 -0.24 54.33
N ALA A 337 -2.44 -0.77 53.11
CA ALA A 337 -3.10 -2.01 52.75
C ALA A 337 -2.63 -3.22 53.58
N GLN A 338 -1.34 -3.31 53.91
CA GLN A 338 -0.78 -4.38 54.74
C GLN A 338 -1.23 -4.32 56.20
N GLU A 339 -1.59 -3.13 56.70
CA GLU A 339 -2.19 -2.99 58.04
C GLU A 339 -3.66 -3.40 57.98
N MET A 340 -4.38 -2.97 56.94
CA MET A 340 -5.76 -3.35 56.71
C MET A 340 -5.95 -4.85 56.48
N GLU A 341 -4.99 -5.53 55.86
CA GLU A 341 -5.02 -6.98 55.65
C GLU A 341 -5.18 -7.74 56.97
N LYS A 342 -4.61 -7.21 58.07
CA LYS A 342 -4.67 -7.84 59.39
C LYS A 342 -6.00 -7.58 60.12
N ILE A 343 -6.80 -6.63 59.63
CA ILE A 343 -8.03 -6.17 60.29
C ILE A 343 -9.26 -6.58 59.47
N ILE A 344 -9.29 -6.24 58.18
CA ILE A 344 -10.33 -6.59 57.21
C ILE A 344 -9.64 -7.05 55.92
N PRO A 345 -9.22 -8.33 55.85
CA PRO A 345 -8.56 -8.89 54.68
C PRO A 345 -9.34 -8.68 53.37
N GLU A 346 -10.68 -8.70 53.42
CA GLU A 346 -11.56 -8.60 52.25
C GLU A 346 -11.57 -7.20 51.61
N ALA A 347 -11.09 -6.18 52.33
CA ALA A 347 -10.92 -4.83 51.78
C ALA A 347 -9.57 -4.66 51.05
N VAL A 348 -8.75 -5.70 50.98
CA VAL A 348 -7.39 -5.65 50.45
C VAL A 348 -7.23 -6.59 49.27
N GLU A 349 -6.77 -6.04 48.16
CA GLU A 349 -6.34 -6.81 46.99
C GLU A 349 -4.87 -7.18 47.17
N LYS A 350 -4.58 -8.48 47.27
CA LYS A 350 -3.22 -8.99 47.50
C LYS A 350 -2.47 -9.15 46.17
N PRO A 351 -1.16 -8.89 46.14
CA PRO A 351 -0.35 -9.17 44.97
C PRO A 351 -0.25 -10.67 44.73
N LYS A 352 -0.38 -11.10 43.46
CA LYS A 352 -0.21 -12.51 43.05
C LYS A 352 1.24 -12.90 42.77
N GLY A 353 2.17 -11.96 42.91
CA GLY A 353 3.61 -12.15 42.72
C GLY A 353 4.38 -10.91 43.12
N ASN A 354 5.71 -10.95 42.94
CA ASN A 354 6.59 -9.88 43.41
C ASN A 354 6.50 -8.57 42.60
N GLU A 355 5.83 -8.60 41.44
CA GLU A 355 5.69 -7.44 40.55
C GLU A 355 4.42 -6.62 40.82
N GLU A 356 3.48 -7.17 41.60
CA GLU A 356 2.22 -6.51 41.92
C GLU A 356 2.32 -5.80 43.28
N ASN A 357 1.59 -4.69 43.42
CA ASN A 357 1.46 -3.98 44.69
C ASN A 357 0.12 -4.32 45.35
N TYR A 358 0.08 -4.22 46.67
CA TYR A 358 -1.17 -4.27 47.42
C TYR A 358 -2.14 -3.16 46.97
N GLY A 359 -3.42 -3.51 46.86
CA GLY A 359 -4.52 -2.59 46.55
C GLY A 359 -5.55 -2.51 47.69
N MET A 360 -6.32 -1.42 47.71
CA MET A 360 -7.43 -1.21 48.65
C MET A 360 -8.76 -1.12 47.90
N ASN A 361 -9.74 -1.91 48.34
CA ASN A 361 -11.14 -1.76 47.94
C ASN A 361 -11.91 -1.03 49.05
N TYR A 362 -11.85 0.31 49.02
CA TYR A 362 -12.47 1.17 50.04
C TYR A 362 -13.99 0.96 50.18
N ASN A 363 -14.67 0.50 49.13
CA ASN A 363 -16.12 0.25 49.18
C ASN A 363 -16.49 -0.87 50.17
N GLN A 364 -15.59 -1.82 50.42
CA GLN A 364 -15.79 -2.87 51.42
C GLN A 364 -15.82 -2.33 52.85
N LEU A 365 -15.28 -1.12 53.09
CA LEU A 365 -15.30 -0.49 54.40
C LEU A 365 -16.67 0.13 54.71
N ILE A 366 -17.48 0.48 53.70
CA ILE A 366 -18.75 1.19 53.90
C ILE A 366 -19.73 0.39 54.78
N PRO A 367 -19.98 -0.92 54.52
CA PRO A 367 -20.86 -1.72 55.40
C PRO A 367 -20.29 -1.88 56.81
N VAL A 368 -18.96 -1.94 56.96
CA VAL A 368 -18.32 -2.08 58.28
C VAL A 368 -18.44 -0.79 59.09
N LEU A 369 -18.20 0.35 58.45
CA LEU A 369 -18.42 1.67 59.06
C LEU A 369 -19.89 1.86 59.44
N THR A 370 -20.81 1.40 58.59
CA THR A 370 -22.25 1.43 58.88
C THR A 370 -22.57 0.62 60.14
N ARG A 371 -22.04 -0.59 60.24
CA ARG A 371 -22.22 -1.45 61.42
C ARG A 371 -21.61 -0.83 62.68
N ALA A 372 -20.41 -0.26 62.57
CA ALA A 372 -19.75 0.43 63.67
C ALA A 372 -20.58 1.61 64.21
N ILE A 373 -21.18 2.40 63.31
CA ILE A 373 -22.06 3.51 63.68
C ILE A 373 -23.33 2.99 64.38
N GLN A 374 -23.92 1.89 63.89
CA GLN A 374 -25.07 1.27 64.56
C GLN A 374 -24.73 0.77 65.97
N GLU A 375 -23.57 0.13 66.14
CA GLU A 375 -23.09 -0.33 67.44
C GLU A 375 -22.82 0.86 68.39
N GLN A 376 -22.18 1.91 67.89
CA GLN A 376 -21.95 3.13 68.63
C GLN A 376 -23.27 3.78 69.07
N GLN A 377 -24.27 3.85 68.18
CA GLN A 377 -25.60 4.39 68.50
C GLN A 377 -26.29 3.58 69.61
N ASN A 378 -26.17 2.25 69.59
CA ASN A 378 -26.72 1.40 70.65
C ASN A 378 -26.02 1.64 71.99
N MET A 379 -24.70 1.85 72.00
CA MET A 379 -23.97 2.21 73.22
C MET A 379 -24.43 3.56 73.77
N ILE A 380 -24.62 4.56 72.91
CA ILE A 380 -25.13 5.88 73.29
C ILE A 380 -26.51 5.78 73.92
N LEU A 381 -27.44 5.04 73.30
CA LEU A 381 -28.78 4.84 73.85
C LEU A 381 -28.75 4.16 75.22
N ARG A 382 -27.87 3.16 75.38
CA ARG A 382 -27.68 2.49 76.67
C ARG A 382 -27.10 3.41 77.73
N GLN A 383 -26.13 4.25 77.37
CA GLN A 383 -25.58 5.26 78.27
C GLN A 383 -26.64 6.28 78.68
N GLN A 384 -27.49 6.72 77.74
CA GLN A 384 -28.59 7.63 78.03
C GLN A 384 -29.60 7.03 79.01
N ASP A 385 -30.01 5.78 78.81
CA ASP A 385 -30.92 5.07 79.75
C ASP A 385 -30.30 4.96 81.16
N ILE A 386 -28.99 4.70 81.26
CA ILE A 386 -28.28 4.68 82.55
C ILE A 386 -28.28 6.07 83.19
N ILE A 387 -27.98 7.13 82.43
CA ILE A 387 -27.99 8.51 82.90
C ILE A 387 -29.38 8.90 83.41
N ASP A 388 -30.44 8.54 82.68
CA ASP A 388 -31.82 8.86 83.08
C ASP A 388 -32.20 8.14 84.38
N LYS A 389 -31.82 6.87 84.53
CA LYS A 389 -32.02 6.12 85.78
C LYS A 389 -31.24 6.73 86.96
N GLN A 390 -29.98 7.10 86.74
CA GLN A 390 -29.16 7.77 87.75
C GLN A 390 -29.75 9.13 88.16
N ASN A 391 -30.31 9.89 87.22
CA ASN A 391 -30.96 11.17 87.52
C ASN A 391 -32.22 10.99 88.36
N ILE A 392 -33.02 9.95 88.08
CA ILE A 392 -34.19 9.60 88.90
C ILE A 392 -33.76 9.21 90.32
N GLU A 393 -32.73 8.37 90.45
CA GLU A 393 -32.21 7.93 91.75
C GLU A 393 -31.64 9.11 92.55
N ASN A 394 -30.83 9.97 91.93
CA ASN A 394 -30.29 11.19 92.55
C ASN A 394 -31.41 12.12 93.02
N LYS A 395 -32.49 12.28 92.24
CA LYS A 395 -33.66 13.07 92.64
C LYS A 395 -34.35 12.46 93.87
N ASN A 396 -34.48 11.14 93.93
CA ASN A 396 -35.06 10.46 95.08
C ASN A 396 -34.20 10.63 96.33
N LEU A 397 -32.88 10.44 96.22
CA LEU A 397 -31.93 10.66 97.32
C LEU A 397 -31.94 12.10 97.82
N MET A 398 -32.00 13.08 96.91
CA MET A 398 -32.12 14.50 97.28
C MET A 398 -33.41 14.77 98.07
N ASN A 399 -34.53 14.19 97.64
CA ASN A 399 -35.79 14.30 98.38
C ASN A 399 -35.69 13.64 99.78
N GLU A 400 -35.04 12.49 99.91
CA GLU A 400 -34.80 11.83 101.20
C GLU A 400 -33.92 12.68 102.11
N ILE A 401 -32.84 13.26 101.58
CA ILE A 401 -31.97 14.19 102.31
C ILE A 401 -32.74 15.41 102.79
N GLU A 402 -33.60 16.01 101.95
CA GLU A 402 -34.45 17.13 102.37
C GLU A 402 -35.42 16.74 103.48
N GLN A 403 -36.05 15.55 103.38
CA GLN A 403 -36.92 15.04 104.44
C GLN A 403 -36.17 14.79 105.75
N ILE A 404 -34.94 14.29 105.67
CA ILE A 404 -34.07 14.09 106.85
C ILE A 404 -33.68 15.43 107.45
N LYS A 405 -33.21 16.40 106.64
CA LYS A 405 -32.89 17.77 107.09
C LYS A 405 -34.06 18.39 107.86
N LYS A 406 -35.26 18.32 107.27
CA LYS A 406 -36.50 18.78 107.91
C LYS A 406 -36.79 18.09 109.25
N LYS A 407 -36.47 16.79 109.39
CA LYS A 407 -36.66 16.04 110.65
C LYS A 407 -35.63 16.41 111.72
N ILE A 408 -34.44 16.85 111.34
CA ILE A 408 -33.35 17.21 112.28
C ILE A 408 -33.21 18.72 112.51
N GLY A 409 -34.11 19.54 111.96
CA GLY A 409 -34.18 20.99 112.22
C GLY A 409 -33.11 21.83 111.51
N LEU A 410 -32.51 21.28 110.45
CA LEU A 410 -31.68 21.99 109.48
C LEU A 410 -32.52 22.36 108.25
#